data_AF-A0A937Z6B2-F1
#
_entry.id   AF-A0A937Z6B2-F1
#
_cell.length_a   1.000
_cell.length_b   1.000
_cell.length_c   1.000
_cell.angle_alpha   90.00
_cell.angle_beta   90.00
_cell.angle_gamma   90.00
#
_symmetry.space_group_name_H-M   'P 1'
#
loop_
_entity.id
_entity.type
_entity.pdbx_description
1 polymer ?
#
loop_
_entity_poly.entity_id
_entity_poly.type
_entity_poly.pdbx_seq_one_letter_code
_entity_poly.pdbx_strand_id
1 'polypeptide(L)'
;MEVILLERVSKLGAMGQVVKVKDGYARNFLLRRGKALRATEANKARFERDRAVLEARNAERRKGAEAEATGLDGKSFTIIRQAGESGQLYGSVSPRDIAEAASAAGVKVEKAHVQLDTPIKTIGIYQVTVAPHPEVEVKITVNVARSPDEAAAQARGEVLTGPVSDRAEARAAAEALFENEAQAAEATTE
;
A
#
# COMPACT_ATOMS: atom_id res chain seq x y z
N MET A 1 28.12 1.97 -17.33
CA MET A 1 27.68 3.03 -18.26
C MET A 1 27.27 4.27 -17.48
N GLU A 2 27.59 5.46 -18.00
CA GLU A 2 27.14 6.74 -17.44
C GLU A 2 25.89 7.25 -18.17
N VAL A 3 24.91 7.70 -17.39
CA VAL A 3 23.62 8.18 -17.90
C VAL A 3 23.19 9.46 -17.17
N ILE A 4 22.50 10.34 -17.88
CA ILE A 4 21.88 11.56 -17.37
C ILE A 4 20.39 11.26 -17.13
N LEU A 5 19.90 11.43 -15.91
CA LEU A 5 18.50 11.18 -15.57
C LEU A 5 17.59 12.30 -16.11
N LEU A 6 16.53 11.94 -16.83
CA LEU A 6 15.51 12.88 -17.32
C LEU A 6 14.36 13.06 -16.34
N GLU A 7 14.14 12.07 -15.47
CA GLU A 7 13.15 12.09 -14.41
C GLU A 7 13.78 11.53 -13.12
N ARG A 8 13.16 11.83 -11.98
CA ARG A 8 13.57 11.25 -10.71
C ARG A 8 13.34 9.74 -10.74
N VAL A 9 14.35 8.97 -10.33
CA VAL A 9 14.23 7.51 -10.18
C VAL A 9 14.59 7.12 -8.76
N SER A 10 13.69 6.37 -8.12
CA SER A 10 13.89 5.81 -6.77
C SER A 10 15.22 5.07 -6.69
N LYS A 11 16.02 5.35 -5.65
CA LYS A 11 17.34 4.74 -5.37
C LYS A 11 18.49 5.14 -6.32
N LEU A 12 18.30 6.02 -7.30
CA LEU A 12 19.37 6.50 -8.20
C LEU A 12 19.71 7.97 -7.99
N GLY A 13 18.71 8.85 -8.05
CA GLY A 13 18.97 10.30 -7.99
C GLY A 13 17.86 11.16 -8.57
N ALA A 14 18.11 12.46 -8.55
CA ALA A 14 17.23 13.48 -9.09
C ALA A 14 17.42 13.67 -10.61
N MET A 15 16.45 14.36 -11.23
CA MET A 15 16.56 14.79 -12.62
C MET A 15 17.82 15.64 -12.84
N GLY A 16 18.50 15.42 -13.97
CA GLY A 16 19.72 16.13 -14.38
C GLY A 16 21.02 15.55 -13.80
N GLN A 17 20.96 14.61 -12.86
CA GLN A 17 22.17 14.00 -12.32
C GLN A 17 22.79 12.98 -13.29
N VAL A 18 24.12 13.03 -13.40
CA VAL A 18 24.91 12.00 -14.08
C VAL A 18 25.20 10.88 -13.09
N VAL A 19 24.68 9.69 -13.38
CA VAL A 19 24.85 8.52 -12.52
C VAL A 19 25.52 7.37 -13.27
N LYS A 20 26.38 6.64 -12.56
CA LYS A 20 27.04 5.44 -13.08
C LYS A 20 26.22 4.20 -12.71
N VAL A 21 25.73 3.49 -13.72
CA VAL A 21 24.90 2.29 -13.56
C VAL A 21 25.45 1.10 -14.35
N LYS A 22 24.97 -0.10 -14.01
CA LYS A 22 25.24 -1.32 -14.78
C LYS A 22 24.66 -1.18 -16.18
N ASP A 23 25.40 -1.63 -17.19
CA ASP A 23 25.03 -1.45 -18.59
C ASP A 23 23.69 -2.09 -18.96
N GLY A 24 23.41 -3.29 -18.42
CA GLY A 24 22.13 -3.97 -18.65
C GLY A 24 20.94 -3.16 -18.12
N TYR A 25 21.11 -2.52 -16.97
CA TYR A 25 20.06 -1.67 -16.37
C TYR A 25 19.85 -0.38 -17.18
N ALA A 26 20.94 0.26 -17.63
CA ALA A 26 20.85 1.42 -18.52
C ALA A 26 20.13 1.08 -19.83
N ARG A 27 20.52 -0.01 -20.51
CA ARG A 27 19.98 -0.39 -21.82
C ARG A 27 18.54 -0.90 -21.76
N ASN A 28 18.23 -1.80 -20.82
CA ASN A 28 16.95 -2.51 -20.82
C ASN A 28 15.83 -1.72 -20.12
N PHE A 29 16.18 -0.87 -19.14
CA PHE A 29 15.21 -0.15 -18.34
C PHE A 29 15.25 1.35 -18.58
N LEU A 30 16.36 2.03 -18.29
CA LEU A 30 16.42 3.49 -18.29
C LEU A 30 16.29 4.10 -19.69
N LEU A 31 17.10 3.63 -20.65
CA LEU A 31 17.10 4.15 -22.03
C LEU A 31 15.83 3.73 -22.78
N ARG A 32 15.41 2.47 -22.64
CA ARG A 32 14.21 1.95 -23.30
C ARG A 32 12.91 2.63 -22.84
N ARG A 33 12.82 3.01 -21.56
CA ARG A 33 11.66 3.75 -21.01
C ARG A 33 11.80 5.27 -21.15
N GLY A 34 12.89 5.78 -21.73
CA GLY A 34 13.13 7.22 -21.89
C GLY A 34 13.35 7.95 -20.56
N LYS A 35 13.78 7.26 -19.51
CA LYS A 35 14.02 7.85 -18.18
C LYS A 35 15.40 8.49 -18.05
N ALA A 36 16.31 8.17 -18.96
CA ALA A 36 17.67 8.68 -18.96
C ALA A 36 18.21 8.79 -20.40
N LEU A 37 19.25 9.59 -20.58
CA LEU A 37 20.06 9.65 -21.80
C LEU A 37 21.48 9.17 -21.50
N ARG A 38 22.21 8.71 -22.52
CA ARG A 38 23.65 8.44 -22.36
C ARG A 38 24.38 9.75 -22.10
N ALA A 39 25.37 9.72 -21.21
CA ALA A 39 26.15 10.89 -20.82
C ALA A 39 27.18 11.30 -21.88
N THR A 40 26.74 11.68 -23.08
CA THR A 40 27.58 12.27 -24.13
C THR A 40 27.46 13.80 -24.12
N GLU A 41 28.45 14.52 -24.63
CA GLU A 41 28.43 16.00 -24.67
C GLU A 41 27.23 16.55 -25.46
N ALA A 42 26.90 15.92 -26.58
CA ALA A 42 25.71 16.28 -27.37
C ALA A 42 24.40 16.12 -26.57
N ASN A 43 24.28 15.06 -25.77
CA ASN A 43 23.09 14.83 -24.94
C ASN A 43 23.04 15.75 -23.72
N LYS A 44 24.18 16.16 -23.15
CA LYS A 44 24.23 17.19 -22.11
C LYS A 44 23.70 18.52 -22.63
N ALA A 45 24.17 18.97 -23.80
CA ALA A 45 23.69 20.20 -24.43
C ALA A 45 22.20 20.13 -24.80
N ARG A 46 21.71 18.95 -25.20
CA ARG A 46 20.29 18.72 -25.44
C ARG A 46 19.47 18.80 -24.14
N PHE A 47 19.95 18.17 -23.07
CA PHE A 47 19.27 18.20 -21.78
C PHE A 47 19.09 19.63 -21.27
N GLU A 48 20.12 20.47 -21.34
CA GLU A 48 20.02 21.87 -20.90
C GLU A 48 18.97 22.67 -21.70
N ARG A 49 18.83 22.40 -23.00
CA ARG A 49 17.77 23.02 -23.83
C ARG A 49 16.37 22.56 -23.43
N ASP A 50 16.22 21.25 -23.22
CA ASP A 50 14.93 20.62 -22.91
C ASP A 50 14.55 20.74 -21.43
N ARG A 51 15.48 21.20 -20.57
CA ARG A 51 15.36 21.20 -19.10
C ARG A 51 14.11 21.93 -18.62
N ALA A 52 13.89 23.16 -19.10
CA ALA A 52 12.73 23.96 -18.68
C ALA A 52 11.40 23.29 -19.05
N VAL A 53 11.33 22.62 -20.20
CA VAL A 53 10.12 21.91 -20.65
C VAL A 53 9.88 20.65 -19.81
N LEU A 54 10.96 19.93 -19.50
CA LEU A 54 10.89 18.72 -18.68
C LEU A 54 10.52 19.04 -17.23
N GLU A 55 11.07 20.12 -16.66
CA GLU A 55 10.72 20.60 -15.31
C GLU A 55 9.26 21.05 -15.23
N ALA A 56 8.77 21.80 -16.24
CA ALA A 56 7.36 22.22 -16.31
C ALA A 56 6.41 21.01 -16.37
N ARG A 57 6.71 20.04 -17.25
CA ARG A 57 5.93 18.80 -17.36
C ARG A 57 5.96 17.98 -16.06
N ASN A 58 7.09 17.93 -15.38
CA ASN A 58 7.22 17.25 -14.10
C ASN A 58 6.35 17.94 -13.03
N ALA A 59 6.38 19.27 -12.97
CA ALA A 59 5.57 20.05 -12.04
C ALA A 59 4.06 19.85 -12.26
N GLU A 60 3.59 19.81 -13.52
CA GLU A 60 2.18 19.52 -13.84
C GLU A 60 1.75 18.13 -13.36
N ARG A 61 2.56 17.10 -13.66
CA ARG A 61 2.29 15.72 -13.22
C ARG A 61 2.30 15.59 -11.71
N ARG A 62 3.24 16.27 -11.05
CA ARG A 62 3.33 16.29 -9.59
C ARG A 62 2.08 16.88 -8.97
N LYS A 63 1.57 18.00 -9.48
CA LYS A 63 0.32 18.61 -9.00
C LYS A 63 -0.89 17.68 -9.13
N GLY A 64 -1.01 16.97 -10.27
CA GLY A 64 -2.05 15.96 -10.45
C GLY A 64 -1.95 14.83 -9.43
N ALA A 65 -0.73 14.34 -9.21
CA ALA A 65 -0.47 13.28 -8.24
C ALA A 65 -0.63 13.72 -6.78
N GLU A 66 -0.34 14.98 -6.44
CA GLU A 66 -0.57 15.56 -5.11
C GLU A 66 -2.08 15.59 -4.78
N ALA A 67 -2.93 15.90 -5.77
CA ALA A 67 -4.37 15.86 -5.60
C ALA A 67 -4.89 14.42 -5.36
N GLU A 68 -4.38 13.45 -6.13
CA GLU A 68 -4.70 12.02 -5.93
C GLU A 68 -4.19 11.50 -4.58
N ALA A 69 -2.97 11.91 -4.19
CA ALA A 69 -2.32 11.56 -2.94
C ALA A 69 -3.10 12.05 -1.71
N THR A 70 -3.63 13.27 -1.76
CA THR A 70 -4.49 13.81 -0.68
C THR A 70 -5.74 12.95 -0.49
N GLY A 71 -6.27 12.37 -1.58
CA GLY A 71 -7.37 11.42 -1.53
C GLY A 71 -7.00 10.05 -0.98
N LEU A 72 -5.73 9.74 -0.77
CA LEU A 72 -5.24 8.46 -0.24
C LEU A 72 -4.73 8.56 1.20
N ASP A 73 -4.28 9.75 1.62
CA ASP A 73 -3.61 9.93 2.89
C ASP A 73 -4.55 9.60 4.07
N GLY A 74 -4.07 8.74 4.97
CA GLY A 74 -4.83 8.27 6.13
C GLY A 74 -5.99 7.32 5.84
N LYS A 75 -6.25 6.93 4.58
CA LYS A 75 -7.31 5.95 4.29
C LYS A 75 -6.90 4.53 4.70
N SER A 76 -7.87 3.83 5.28
CA SER A 76 -7.77 2.42 5.59
C SER A 76 -8.55 1.59 4.56
N PHE A 77 -7.88 0.62 3.93
CA PHE A 77 -8.51 -0.32 3.00
C PHE A 77 -8.59 -1.69 3.64
N THR A 78 -9.79 -2.26 3.68
CA THR A 78 -10.02 -3.62 4.19
C THR A 78 -9.94 -4.62 3.05
N ILE A 79 -9.13 -5.66 3.20
CA ILE A 79 -8.97 -6.75 2.24
C ILE A 79 -9.35 -8.05 2.93
N ILE A 80 -10.36 -8.73 2.38
CA ILE A 80 -10.88 -9.98 2.92
C ILE A 80 -10.27 -11.16 2.18
N ARG A 81 -9.56 -12.03 2.91
CA ARG A 81 -8.94 -13.25 2.36
C ARG A 81 -9.05 -14.41 3.34
N GLN A 82 -9.16 -15.62 2.78
CA GLN A 82 -9.19 -16.85 3.57
C GLN A 82 -7.84 -17.09 4.25
N ALA A 83 -7.88 -17.48 5.53
CA ALA A 83 -6.71 -17.70 6.37
C ALA A 83 -6.93 -18.88 7.31
N GLY A 84 -5.84 -19.57 7.68
CA GLY A 84 -5.85 -20.58 8.73
C GLY A 84 -5.96 -19.96 10.13
N GLU A 85 -6.22 -20.80 11.13
CA GLU A 85 -6.38 -20.41 12.55
C GLU A 85 -5.14 -19.74 13.14
N SER A 86 -3.95 -20.05 12.61
CA SER A 86 -2.69 -19.43 12.99
C SER A 86 -2.49 -18.00 12.44
N GLY A 87 -3.47 -17.45 11.70
CA GLY A 87 -3.38 -16.13 11.08
C GLY A 87 -2.60 -16.08 9.77
N GLN A 88 -2.11 -17.23 9.28
CA GLN A 88 -1.49 -17.35 7.96
C GLN A 88 -2.56 -17.41 6.85
N LEU A 89 -2.40 -16.58 5.82
CA LEU A 89 -3.26 -16.58 4.65
C LEU A 89 -2.99 -17.81 3.78
N TYR A 90 -4.04 -18.39 3.21
CA TYR A 90 -3.88 -19.46 2.22
C TYR A 90 -3.31 -18.94 0.88
N GLY A 91 -3.40 -17.64 0.65
CA GLY A 91 -2.79 -16.94 -0.48
C GLY A 91 -1.89 -15.80 -0.03
N SER A 92 -1.64 -14.85 -0.92
CA SER A 92 -0.92 -13.61 -0.58
C SER A 92 -1.70 -12.40 -1.05
N VAL A 93 -1.66 -11.33 -0.27
CA VAL A 93 -2.11 -10.01 -0.75
C VAL A 93 -0.97 -9.38 -1.53
N SER A 94 -1.25 -9.11 -2.80
CA SER A 94 -0.31 -8.52 -3.75
C SER A 94 -0.62 -7.03 -3.97
N PRO A 95 0.28 -6.27 -4.62
CA PRO A 95 0.02 -4.88 -5.03
C PRO A 95 -1.27 -4.72 -5.86
N ARG A 96 -1.66 -5.78 -6.58
CA ARG A 96 -2.87 -5.79 -7.40
C ARG A 96 -4.13 -5.78 -6.53
N ASP A 97 -4.17 -6.59 -5.49
CA ASP A 97 -5.32 -6.65 -4.57
C ASP A 97 -5.53 -5.30 -3.86
N ILE A 98 -4.43 -4.63 -3.50
CA ILE A 98 -4.46 -3.30 -2.87
C ILE A 98 -5.00 -2.25 -3.86
N ALA A 99 -4.56 -2.30 -5.12
CA ALA A 99 -5.05 -1.40 -6.17
C ALA A 99 -6.55 -1.61 -6.48
N GLU A 100 -7.01 -2.86 -6.49
CA GLU A 100 -8.42 -3.22 -6.68
C GLU A 100 -9.28 -2.72 -5.50
N ALA A 101 -8.81 -2.90 -4.25
CA ALA A 101 -9.47 -2.39 -3.05
C ALA A 101 -9.56 -0.85 -3.04
N ALA A 102 -8.49 -0.17 -3.44
CA ALA A 102 -8.49 1.29 -3.57
C ALA A 102 -9.46 1.78 -4.66
N SER A 103 -9.51 1.07 -5.78
CA SER A 103 -10.43 1.39 -6.89
C SER A 103 -11.89 1.20 -6.49
N ALA A 104 -12.20 0.17 -5.70
CA ALA A 104 -13.55 -0.04 -5.14
C ALA A 104 -13.99 1.09 -4.20
N ALA A 105 -13.04 1.71 -3.49
CA ALA A 105 -13.26 2.89 -2.66
C ALA A 105 -13.28 4.22 -3.45
N GLY A 106 -13.29 4.16 -4.79
CA GLY A 106 -13.39 5.32 -5.66
C GLY A 106 -12.08 6.07 -5.90
N VAL A 107 -10.93 5.52 -5.49
CA VAL A 107 -9.62 6.13 -5.73
C VAL A 107 -8.85 5.31 -6.77
N LYS A 108 -8.50 5.93 -7.90
CA LYS A 108 -7.75 5.25 -8.96
C LYS A 108 -6.29 5.09 -8.53
N VAL A 109 -5.92 3.88 -8.15
CA VAL A 109 -4.52 3.50 -7.85
C VAL A 109 -4.11 2.39 -8.80
N GLU A 110 -2.99 2.57 -9.49
CA GLU A 110 -2.41 1.50 -10.28
C GLU A 110 -1.51 0.60 -9.43
N LYS A 111 -1.43 -0.69 -9.78
CA LYS A 111 -0.52 -1.65 -9.14
C LYS A 111 0.96 -1.20 -9.14
N ALA A 112 1.34 -0.34 -10.09
CA ALA A 112 2.71 0.16 -10.22
C ALA A 112 3.04 1.25 -9.18
N HIS A 113 2.02 1.90 -8.61
CA HIS A 113 2.18 2.93 -7.59
C HIS A 113 2.38 2.31 -6.20
N VAL A 114 1.89 1.08 -5.97
CA VAL A 114 2.00 0.40 -4.68
C VAL A 114 3.41 -0.16 -4.50
N GLN A 115 4.15 0.37 -3.52
CA GLN A 115 5.47 -0.12 -3.15
C GLN A 115 5.32 -1.22 -2.10
N LEU A 116 5.49 -2.46 -2.53
CA LEU A 116 5.46 -3.62 -1.66
C LEU A 116 6.65 -4.54 -2.00
N ASP A 117 7.61 -4.65 -1.09
CA ASP A 117 8.80 -5.48 -1.28
C ASP A 117 8.48 -6.97 -1.12
N THR A 118 7.65 -7.31 -0.14
CA THR A 118 7.22 -8.68 0.16
C THR A 118 5.69 -8.78 0.18
N PRO A 119 5.10 -9.78 -0.51
CA PRO A 119 3.65 -10.02 -0.43
C PRO A 119 3.21 -10.29 1.02
N ILE A 120 2.05 -9.77 1.39
CA ILE A 120 1.50 -9.97 2.74
C ILE A 120 0.88 -11.37 2.82
N LYS A 121 1.30 -12.15 3.81
CA LYS A 121 0.89 -13.56 4.00
C LYS A 121 0.18 -13.81 5.33
N THR A 122 -0.02 -12.77 6.12
CA THR A 122 -0.61 -12.86 7.46
C THR A 122 -1.74 -11.86 7.60
N ILE A 123 -2.71 -12.22 8.42
CA ILE A 123 -3.79 -11.34 8.87
C ILE A 123 -3.16 -10.24 9.74
N GLY A 124 -3.66 -9.01 9.60
CA GLY A 124 -3.22 -7.88 10.41
C GLY A 124 -3.31 -6.54 9.68
N ILE A 125 -2.86 -5.51 10.38
CA ILE A 125 -2.81 -4.14 9.88
C ILE A 125 -1.40 -3.84 9.39
N TYR A 126 -1.29 -3.46 8.11
CA TYR A 126 -0.03 -3.16 7.46
C TYR A 126 -0.03 -1.72 6.96
N GLN A 127 1.08 -1.01 7.17
CA GLN A 127 1.31 0.28 6.51
C GLN A 127 2.00 0.01 5.17
N VAL A 128 1.37 0.45 4.09
CA VAL A 128 1.90 0.30 2.73
C VAL A 128 2.12 1.67 2.13
N THR A 129 3.28 1.87 1.49
CA THR A 129 3.58 3.11 0.79
C THR A 129 3.05 3.04 -0.63
N VAL A 130 2.29 4.06 -1.03
CA VAL A 130 1.81 4.27 -2.40
C VAL A 130 2.45 5.52 -2.95
N ALA A 131 3.13 5.39 -4.08
CA ALA A 131 3.82 6.45 -4.78
C ALA A 131 3.17 6.68 -6.16
N PRO A 132 2.10 7.50 -6.25
CA PRO A 132 1.53 7.86 -7.55
C PRO A 132 2.50 8.64 -8.43
N HIS A 133 3.49 9.30 -7.83
CA HIS A 133 4.55 10.01 -8.54
C HIS A 133 5.90 9.83 -7.83
N PRO A 134 7.05 9.85 -8.53
CA PRO A 134 8.37 9.68 -7.91
C PRO A 134 8.75 10.69 -6.81
N GLU A 135 8.02 11.81 -6.72
CA GLU A 135 8.20 12.87 -5.72
C GLU A 135 7.09 12.90 -4.66
N VAL A 136 6.03 12.09 -4.81
CA VAL A 136 4.87 12.09 -3.93
C VAL A 136 4.66 10.67 -3.42
N GLU A 137 4.89 10.48 -2.13
CA GLU A 137 4.71 9.20 -1.44
C GLU A 137 3.69 9.38 -0.32
N VAL A 138 2.72 8.47 -0.25
CA VAL A 138 1.65 8.47 0.75
C VAL A 138 1.63 7.13 1.45
N LYS A 139 1.33 7.13 2.75
CA LYS A 139 1.16 5.89 3.52
C LYS A 139 -0.33 5.59 3.63
N ILE A 140 -0.71 4.39 3.23
CA ILE A 140 -2.06 3.86 3.42
C ILE A 140 -2.04 2.74 4.43
N THR A 141 -3.14 2.58 5.16
CA THR A 141 -3.32 1.48 6.09
C THR A 141 -4.10 0.37 5.38
N VAL A 142 -3.54 -0.83 5.30
CA VAL A 142 -4.18 -2.01 4.72
C VAL A 142 -4.52 -2.96 5.85
N ASN A 143 -5.82 -3.17 6.07
CA ASN A 143 -6.32 -4.11 7.07
C ASN A 143 -6.69 -5.43 6.39
N VAL A 144 -5.96 -6.50 6.68
CA VAL A 144 -6.19 -7.83 6.11
C VAL A 144 -6.89 -8.71 7.13
N ALA A 145 -8.11 -9.16 6.82
CA ALA A 145 -8.97 -9.92 7.73
C ALA A 145 -9.64 -11.12 7.05
N ARG A 146 -10.17 -12.06 7.84
CA ARG A 146 -10.93 -13.22 7.33
C ARG A 146 -12.39 -12.88 7.04
N SER A 147 -12.98 -11.97 7.82
CA SER A 147 -14.37 -11.51 7.68
C SER A 147 -14.49 -9.99 7.88
N PRO A 148 -15.61 -9.38 7.43
CA PRO A 148 -15.88 -7.96 7.68
C PRO A 148 -15.95 -7.61 9.17
N ASP A 149 -16.50 -8.50 9.99
CA ASP A 149 -16.65 -8.29 11.44
C ASP A 149 -15.28 -8.29 12.14
N GLU A 150 -14.37 -9.17 11.72
CA GLU A 150 -12.99 -9.19 12.22
C GLU A 150 -12.21 -7.96 11.78
N ALA A 151 -12.44 -7.45 10.57
CA ALA A 151 -11.82 -6.22 10.12
C ALA A 151 -12.23 -5.02 11.00
N ALA A 152 -13.51 -4.96 11.40
CA ALA A 152 -14.01 -3.94 12.31
C ALA A 152 -13.42 -4.08 13.73
N ALA A 153 -13.24 -5.31 14.22
CA ALA A 153 -12.60 -5.57 15.51
C ALA A 153 -11.11 -5.19 15.51
N GLN A 154 -10.39 -5.50 14.43
CA GLN A 154 -8.98 -5.12 14.24
C GLN A 154 -8.82 -3.60 14.16
N ALA A 155 -9.73 -2.90 13.48
CA ALA A 155 -9.72 -1.44 13.43
C ALA A 155 -9.94 -0.80 14.81
N ARG A 156 -10.59 -1.50 15.76
CA ARG A 156 -10.77 -1.07 17.15
C ARG A 156 -9.60 -1.45 18.08
N GLY A 157 -8.57 -2.13 17.56
CA GLY A 157 -7.39 -2.51 18.34
C GLY A 157 -7.51 -3.83 19.09
N GLU A 158 -8.52 -4.64 18.79
CA GLU A 158 -8.68 -5.96 19.41
C GLU A 158 -7.80 -6.99 18.67
N VAL A 159 -6.75 -7.48 19.35
CA VAL A 159 -5.78 -8.43 18.79
C VAL A 159 -6.40 -9.82 18.77
N LEU A 160 -6.97 -10.16 17.63
CA LEU A 160 -7.62 -11.44 17.37
C LEU A 160 -6.64 -12.45 16.76
N THR A 161 -5.60 -12.81 17.51
CA THR A 161 -4.77 -13.99 17.23
C THR A 161 -5.02 -15.04 18.30
N GLY A 162 -5.88 -16.02 17.97
CA GLY A 162 -6.25 -17.15 18.82
C GLY A 162 -7.22 -18.09 18.08
N PRO A 163 -7.28 -19.38 18.44
CA PRO A 163 -8.17 -20.35 17.80
C PRO A 163 -9.64 -19.96 17.99
N VAL A 164 -10.49 -20.39 17.04
CA VAL A 164 -11.93 -20.10 17.04
C VAL A 164 -12.65 -20.75 18.24
N SER A 165 -12.01 -21.75 18.90
CA SER A 165 -12.55 -22.44 20.08
C SER A 165 -12.87 -21.47 21.22
N ASP A 166 -11.97 -20.52 21.47
CA ASP A 166 -12.08 -19.66 22.66
C ASP A 166 -13.22 -18.64 22.49
N ARG A 167 -13.64 -18.34 21.25
CA ARG A 167 -14.74 -17.40 20.96
C ARG A 167 -16.11 -18.02 21.07
N ALA A 168 -16.25 -19.31 20.70
CA ALA A 168 -17.49 -20.04 20.91
C ALA A 168 -17.71 -20.29 22.40
N GLU A 169 -16.64 -20.63 23.12
CA GLU A 169 -16.68 -20.81 24.57
C GLU A 169 -16.89 -19.48 25.31
N ALA A 170 -16.27 -18.37 24.88
CA ALA A 170 -16.50 -17.06 25.48
C ALA A 170 -17.90 -16.50 25.18
N ARG A 171 -18.46 -16.72 23.98
CA ARG A 171 -19.87 -16.38 23.69
C ARG A 171 -20.83 -17.24 24.50
N ALA A 172 -20.61 -18.55 24.55
CA ALA A 172 -21.45 -19.45 25.34
C ALA A 172 -21.35 -19.15 26.85
N ALA A 173 -20.17 -18.78 27.35
CA ALA A 173 -19.99 -18.37 28.75
C ALA A 173 -20.65 -17.02 29.04
N ALA A 174 -20.56 -16.05 28.11
CA ALA A 174 -21.23 -14.76 28.25
C ALA A 174 -22.76 -14.90 28.19
N GLU A 175 -23.30 -15.72 27.29
CA GLU A 175 -24.73 -16.03 27.22
C GLU A 175 -25.21 -16.76 28.49
N ALA A 176 -24.46 -17.75 28.98
CA ALA A 176 -24.80 -18.48 30.22
C ALA A 176 -24.72 -17.61 31.49
N LEU A 177 -23.84 -16.60 31.52
CA LEU A 177 -23.78 -15.62 32.61
C LEU A 177 -24.98 -14.68 32.59
N PHE A 178 -25.38 -14.20 31.40
CA PHE A 178 -26.59 -13.38 31.23
C PHE A 178 -27.87 -14.13 31.59
N GLU A 179 -27.96 -15.42 31.26
CA GLU A 179 -29.11 -16.26 31.61
C GLU A 179 -29.19 -16.54 33.12
N ASN A 180 -28.06 -16.74 33.79
CA ASN A 180 -28.02 -16.88 35.25
C ASN A 180 -28.36 -15.57 35.98
N GLU A 181 -27.90 -14.41 35.50
CA GLU A 181 -28.26 -13.11 36.07
C GLU A 181 -29.75 -12.79 35.88
N ALA A 182 -30.33 -13.16 34.74
CA ALA A 182 -31.77 -13.02 34.48
C ALA A 182 -32.61 -13.90 35.42
N GLN A 183 -32.20 -15.16 35.64
CA GLN A 183 -32.89 -16.07 36.57
C GLN A 183 -32.75 -15.65 38.04
N ALA A 184 -31.61 -15.06 38.43
CA ALA A 184 -31.40 -14.52 39.78
C ALA A 184 -32.25 -13.27 40.05
N ALA A 185 -32.49 -12.42 39.04
CA ALA A 185 -33.35 -11.25 39.13
C ALA A 185 -34.84 -11.62 39.23
N GLU A 186 -35.30 -12.67 38.53
CA GLU A 186 -36.68 -13.16 38.66
C GLU A 186 -36.96 -13.78 40.04
N ALA A 187 -36.00 -14.50 40.63
CA ALA A 187 -36.15 -15.14 41.95
C ALA A 187 -36.12 -14.18 43.15
N THR A 188 -35.73 -12.91 42.97
CA THR A 188 -35.73 -11.89 44.05
C THR A 188 -37.00 -11.03 44.06
N THR A 189 -37.93 -11.26 43.14
CA THR A 189 -39.16 -10.45 42.99
C THR A 189 -40.45 -11.15 43.45
N GLU A 190 -40.34 -12.33 44.08
CA GLU A 190 -41.44 -13.01 44.81
C GLU A 190 -41.30 -12.89 46.34
#